data_AF-A0A2W6TU18-F1
#
_entry.id   AF-A0A2W6TU18-F1
#
_cell.length_a   1.000
_cell.length_b   1.000
_cell.length_c   1.000
_cell.angle_alpha   90.00
_cell.angle_beta   90.00
_cell.angle_gamma   90.00
#
_symmetry.space_group_name_H-M   'P 1'
#
loop_
_entity.id
_entity.type
_entity.pdbx_description
1 polymer ?
#
loop_
_entity_poly.entity_id
_entity_poly.type
_entity_poly.pdbx_seq_one_letter_code
_entity_poly.pdbx_strand_id
1 'polypeptide(L)'
;MLRLLKRGEIGNFGGLEWRWRDGPENDGLGTVTGVAYFLNEPAATLRRYTGNSLFQPATAAFARTDQERVAREWAGRIGENIASPGFGNMSVPWLNIALPRAEFEAMRTAKRWAIPPNLALRFSEWAEPDLPAVPDGLRPLIRYFPNERTLAGPTPDLATYDAIVLRDGCFFIDEEGADDPLAMFPLGVGIYRDREGHMAFRSRHSANARQLARVGTRMQLGYRAEVAEPPPALIEACGRHRVVTVKSLDQAAGYGGVWFAVKQNAAREGLSEGEALHRANDCLLEQERVLADKRLRGGEAEPQWCEMVTNIPPAPPVEPDVG
;
A
#
# COMPACT_ATOMS: atom_id res chain seq x y z
N MET A 1 11.17 32.86 17.00
CA MET A 1 12.32 31.98 16.71
C MET A 1 12.87 31.48 18.05
N LEU A 2 12.81 30.17 18.34
CA LEU A 2 13.39 29.59 19.56
C LEU A 2 14.92 29.75 19.48
N ARG A 3 15.52 30.42 20.47
CA ARG A 3 16.98 30.52 20.58
C ARG A 3 17.58 29.12 20.74
N LEU A 4 18.81 28.92 20.25
CA LEU A 4 19.59 27.68 20.43
C LEU A 4 19.50 27.19 21.88
N LEU A 5 19.11 25.93 22.06
CA LEU A 5 19.04 25.29 23.37
C LEU A 5 20.42 25.33 24.03
N LYS A 6 20.46 25.77 25.29
CA LYS A 6 21.71 25.74 26.06
C LYS A 6 22.14 24.29 26.30
N ARG A 7 23.44 24.02 26.32
CA ARG A 7 24.01 22.67 26.51
C ARG A 7 23.46 21.93 27.75
N GLY A 8 23.13 22.66 28.83
CA GLY A 8 22.53 22.09 30.05
C GLY A 8 21.07 21.67 29.95
N GLU A 9 20.37 22.02 28.87
CA GLU A 9 18.93 21.73 28.68
C GLU A 9 18.69 20.57 27.71
N ILE A 10 19.76 19.97 27.19
CA ILE A 10 19.72 18.83 26.26
C ILE A 10 19.00 17.62 26.91
N GLY A 11 19.23 17.39 28.20
CA GLY A 11 18.55 16.34 28.97
C GLY A 11 17.14 16.71 29.46
N ASN A 12 16.72 17.97 29.29
CA ASN A 12 15.41 18.46 29.71
C ASN A 12 14.46 18.67 28.51
N PHE A 13 15.00 18.92 27.31
CA PHE A 13 14.21 19.15 26.12
C PHE A 13 13.72 17.84 25.49
N GLY A 14 12.42 17.75 25.24
CA GLY A 14 11.74 16.61 24.63
C GLY A 14 11.26 16.86 23.19
N GLY A 15 11.47 18.04 22.60
CA GLY A 15 11.08 18.32 21.21
C GLY A 15 10.09 19.47 21.05
N LEU A 16 9.75 19.76 19.79
CA LEU A 16 8.86 20.80 19.29
C LEU A 16 7.91 20.27 18.19
N GLU A 17 6.64 20.08 18.52
CA GLU A 17 5.62 19.66 17.55
C GLU A 17 4.86 20.88 17.01
N TRP A 18 4.51 20.90 15.73
CA TRP A 18 3.56 21.86 15.19
C TRP A 18 2.18 21.22 15.12
N ARG A 19 1.19 21.83 15.78
CA ARG A 19 -0.20 21.37 15.78
C ARG A 19 -1.09 22.38 15.08
N TRP A 20 -1.91 21.89 14.17
CA TRP A 20 -3.01 22.65 13.61
C TRP A 20 -4.22 22.53 14.55
N ARG A 21 -4.85 23.64 14.88
CA ARG A 21 -6.17 23.68 15.52
C ARG A 21 -7.16 24.39 14.60
N ASP A 22 -8.42 23.95 14.67
CA ASP A 22 -9.60 24.57 14.03
C ASP A 22 -9.58 24.63 12.49
N GLY A 23 -9.80 23.48 11.84
CA GLY A 23 -10.24 23.39 10.42
C GLY A 23 -11.14 22.18 10.24
N PRO A 24 -12.40 22.34 9.76
CA PRO A 24 -12.76 22.82 8.42
C PRO A 24 -13.71 24.04 8.35
N GLU A 25 -14.02 24.72 9.45
CA GLU A 25 -15.03 25.82 9.46
C GLU A 25 -14.48 27.23 9.11
N ASN A 26 -13.18 27.39 8.81
CA ASN A 26 -12.53 28.70 8.62
C ASN A 26 -11.66 28.79 7.35
N ASP A 27 -12.25 28.61 6.15
CA ASP A 27 -11.65 28.95 4.83
C ASP A 27 -10.16 28.58 4.63
N GLY A 28 -9.71 27.48 5.22
CA GLY A 28 -8.43 26.85 4.89
C GLY A 28 -7.16 27.39 5.56
N LEU A 29 -7.21 28.23 6.59
CA LEU A 29 -6.02 28.58 7.40
C LEU A 29 -6.28 28.37 8.89
N GLY A 30 -6.14 27.12 9.34
CA GLY A 30 -6.17 26.79 10.77
C GLY A 30 -5.05 27.51 11.55
N THR A 31 -5.21 27.65 12.86
CA THR A 31 -4.15 28.24 13.70
C THR A 31 -3.07 27.20 13.95
N VAL A 32 -1.84 27.48 13.50
CA VAL A 32 -0.67 26.65 13.83
C VAL A 32 -0.16 27.05 15.20
N THR A 33 0.02 26.09 16.10
CA THR A 33 0.64 26.28 17.42
C THR A 33 1.87 25.38 17.55
N GLY A 34 3.00 25.92 18.02
CA GLY A 34 4.19 25.14 18.33
C GLY A 34 4.13 24.62 19.77
N VAL A 35 4.13 23.31 19.99
CA VAL A 35 4.15 22.71 21.32
C VAL A 35 5.58 22.28 21.67
N ALA A 36 6.20 22.94 22.63
CA ALA A 36 7.55 22.63 23.11
C ALA A 36 7.49 21.75 24.36
N TYR A 37 8.11 20.58 24.29
CA TYR A 37 8.10 19.57 25.33
C TYR A 37 9.34 19.65 26.20
N PHE A 38 9.16 19.64 27.52
CA PHE A 38 10.25 19.57 28.50
C PHE A 38 9.92 18.58 29.62
N LEU A 39 10.91 17.87 30.16
CA LEU A 39 10.70 16.92 31.26
C LEU A 39 10.34 17.66 32.56
N ASN A 40 11.06 18.75 32.82
CA ASN A 40 10.98 19.49 34.06
C ASN A 40 10.58 20.94 33.78
N GLU A 41 9.62 21.42 34.58
CA GLU A 41 9.16 22.81 34.60
C GLU A 41 8.90 23.42 33.19
N PRO A 42 8.02 22.82 32.37
CA PRO A 42 7.92 23.15 30.95
C PRO A 42 7.56 24.62 30.69
N ALA A 43 6.68 25.22 31.51
CA ALA A 43 6.32 26.63 31.38
C ALA A 43 7.46 27.58 31.77
N ALA A 44 8.18 27.29 32.86
CA ALA A 44 9.31 28.11 33.27
C ALA A 44 10.45 28.01 32.26
N THR A 45 10.73 26.80 31.77
CA THR A 45 11.76 26.54 30.76
C THR A 45 11.44 27.26 29.45
N LEU A 46 10.22 27.15 28.92
CA LEU A 46 9.83 27.81 27.67
C LEU A 46 9.97 29.35 27.76
N ARG A 47 9.56 29.95 28.89
CA ARG A 47 9.69 31.41 29.11
C ARG A 47 11.12 31.92 29.04
N ARG A 48 12.13 31.08 29.33
CA ARG A 48 13.55 31.43 29.16
C ARG A 48 13.95 31.62 27.69
N TYR A 49 13.20 31.04 26.75
CA TYR A 49 13.52 31.04 25.32
C TYR A 49 12.58 31.89 24.47
N THR A 50 11.31 32.00 24.84
CA THR A 50 10.34 32.84 24.12
C THR A 50 9.16 33.25 25.00
N GLY A 51 8.63 34.45 24.76
CA GLY A 51 7.33 34.91 25.27
C GLY A 51 6.22 34.90 24.23
N ASN A 52 6.47 34.32 23.04
CA ASN A 52 5.49 34.29 21.95
C ASN A 52 4.38 33.26 22.26
N SER A 53 3.13 33.71 22.25
CA SER A 53 1.94 32.90 22.51
C SER A 53 1.68 31.80 21.47
N LEU A 54 2.35 31.86 20.32
CA LEU A 54 2.39 30.78 19.34
C LEU A 54 2.98 29.48 19.92
N PHE A 55 3.81 29.58 20.95
CA PHE A 55 4.43 28.42 21.59
C PHE A 55 3.76 28.07 22.91
N GLN A 56 3.40 26.80 23.06
CA GLN A 56 2.83 26.24 24.28
C GLN A 56 3.79 25.25 24.92
N PRO A 57 3.98 25.31 26.25
CA PRO A 57 4.80 24.34 26.97
C PRO A 57 4.01 23.06 27.23
N ALA A 58 4.66 21.91 27.13
CA ALA A 58 4.09 20.60 27.50
C ALA A 58 5.11 19.74 28.24
N THR A 59 4.63 18.80 29.07
CA THR A 59 5.51 17.87 29.79
C THR A 59 5.93 16.74 28.86
N ALA A 60 7.25 16.51 28.73
CA ALA A 60 7.83 15.36 28.04
C ALA A 60 7.92 14.16 28.98
N ALA A 61 7.79 12.94 28.44
CA ALA A 61 8.12 11.72 29.18
C ALA A 61 9.59 11.30 28.95
N PHE A 62 10.22 11.83 27.90
CA PHE A 62 11.56 11.45 27.45
C PHE A 62 12.35 12.67 26.99
N ALA A 63 13.64 12.68 27.31
CA ALA A 63 14.58 13.64 26.75
C ALA A 63 14.84 13.32 25.29
N ARG A 64 15.20 14.33 24.50
CA ARG A 64 15.50 14.16 23.08
C ARG A 64 16.57 13.10 22.83
N THR A 65 17.54 12.99 23.73
CA THR A 65 18.61 11.98 23.72
C THR A 65 18.12 10.54 23.90
N ASP A 66 16.93 10.34 24.49
CA ASP A 66 16.37 9.02 24.80
C ASP A 66 15.32 8.55 23.78
N GLN A 67 14.88 9.41 22.87
CA GLN A 67 13.71 9.17 22.02
C GLN A 67 13.87 7.98 21.10
N GLU A 68 15.05 7.84 20.47
CA GLU A 68 15.34 6.70 19.61
C GLU A 68 15.23 5.39 20.39
N ARG A 69 15.93 5.32 21.54
CA ARG A 69 15.96 4.13 22.38
C ARG A 69 14.55 3.72 22.79
N VAL A 70 13.74 4.66 23.28
CA VAL A 70 12.37 4.40 23.75
C VAL A 70 11.46 3.94 22.61
N ALA A 71 11.54 4.58 21.44
CA ALA A 71 10.74 4.18 20.28
C ALA A 71 11.08 2.74 19.85
N ARG A 72 12.37 2.40 19.78
CA ARG A 72 12.84 1.05 19.42
C ARG A 72 12.46 0.00 20.46
N GLU A 73 12.64 0.28 21.75
CA GLU A 73 12.27 -0.62 22.83
C GLU A 73 10.77 -0.96 22.78
N TRP A 74 9.91 0.04 22.57
CA TRP A 74 8.47 -0.19 22.46
C TRP A 74 8.08 -0.89 21.15
N ALA A 75 8.71 -0.54 20.02
CA ALA A 75 8.50 -1.26 18.76
C ALA A 75 8.84 -2.75 18.91
N GLY A 76 10.00 -3.08 19.50
CA GLY A 76 10.40 -4.46 19.77
C GLY A 76 9.47 -5.18 20.75
N ARG A 77 8.97 -4.48 21.78
CA ARG A 77 8.00 -5.05 22.74
C ARG A 77 6.64 -5.34 22.11
N ILE A 78 6.20 -4.52 21.16
CA ILE A 78 4.94 -4.68 20.43
C ILE A 78 5.07 -5.74 19.32
N GLY A 79 6.24 -5.79 18.67
CA GLY A 79 6.53 -6.59 17.50
C GLY A 79 6.82 -5.70 16.30
N GLU A 80 7.97 -5.92 15.65
CA GLU A 80 8.45 -5.08 14.55
C GLU A 80 7.57 -5.16 13.28
N ASN A 81 6.76 -6.21 13.17
CA ASN A 81 5.73 -6.35 12.13
C ASN A 81 4.46 -5.53 12.40
N ILE A 82 4.26 -5.07 13.64
CA ILE A 82 3.07 -4.32 14.07
C ILE A 82 3.41 -2.84 14.30
N ALA A 83 4.57 -2.54 14.86
CA ALA A 83 4.99 -1.19 15.21
C ALA A 83 6.36 -0.86 14.60
N SER A 84 6.41 0.22 13.83
CA SER A 84 7.65 0.77 13.27
C SER A 84 8.02 2.07 14.01
N PRO A 85 9.25 2.18 14.56
CA PRO A 85 9.67 3.34 15.32
C PRO A 85 10.04 4.52 14.41
N GLY A 86 9.72 5.74 14.85
CA GLY A 86 10.17 6.97 14.21
C GLY A 86 10.52 8.06 15.21
N PHE A 87 11.53 8.86 14.86
CA PHE A 87 11.98 10.02 15.63
C PHE A 87 12.52 11.08 14.66
N GLY A 88 12.29 12.37 14.94
CA GLY A 88 12.69 13.46 14.03
C GLY A 88 13.23 14.67 14.79
N ASN A 89 14.13 15.46 14.19
CA ASN A 89 14.91 16.50 14.88
C ASN A 89 14.11 17.54 15.67
N MET A 90 12.83 17.68 15.39
CA MET A 90 11.93 18.53 16.17
C MET A 90 10.74 17.78 16.77
N SER A 91 10.43 16.52 16.48
CA SER A 91 9.18 15.89 16.96
C SER A 91 9.36 14.96 18.15
N VAL A 92 8.29 14.76 18.94
CA VAL A 92 8.17 13.66 19.91
C VAL A 92 8.35 12.32 19.20
N PRO A 93 8.88 11.26 19.86
CA PRO A 93 9.00 9.94 19.24
C PRO A 93 7.60 9.40 18.91
N TRP A 94 7.51 8.60 17.85
CA TRP A 94 6.27 7.97 17.45
C TRP A 94 6.46 6.51 17.05
N LEU A 95 5.35 5.77 17.07
CA LEU A 95 5.22 4.46 16.47
C LEU A 95 4.18 4.54 15.34
N ASN A 96 4.54 4.10 14.15
CA ASN A 96 3.56 3.81 13.11
C ASN A 96 3.00 2.41 13.38
N ILE A 97 1.69 2.32 13.56
CA ILE A 97 0.98 1.08 13.89
C ILE A 97 0.34 0.52 12.62
N ALA A 98 0.69 -0.72 12.29
CA ALA A 98 0.23 -1.42 11.08
C ALA A 98 -1.13 -2.12 11.28
N LEU A 99 -1.69 -2.09 12.49
CA LEU A 99 -2.98 -2.67 12.84
C LEU A 99 -4.11 -1.63 12.83
N PRO A 100 -5.38 -2.08 12.64
CA PRO A 100 -6.55 -1.27 12.97
C PRO A 100 -6.48 -0.78 14.42
N ARG A 101 -6.96 0.44 14.69
CA ARG A 101 -6.88 1.03 16.03
C ARG A 101 -7.56 0.18 17.10
N ALA A 102 -8.76 -0.33 16.80
CA ALA A 102 -9.53 -1.14 17.74
C ALA A 102 -8.78 -2.42 18.14
N GLU A 103 -8.14 -3.09 17.18
CA GLU A 103 -7.35 -4.31 17.44
C GLU A 103 -6.11 -4.01 18.28
N PHE A 104 -5.41 -2.91 17.99
CA PHE A 104 -4.27 -2.50 18.78
C PHE A 104 -4.64 -2.18 20.23
N GLU A 105 -5.73 -1.43 20.47
CA GLU A 105 -6.15 -1.09 21.82
C GLU A 105 -6.65 -2.32 22.61
N ALA A 106 -7.30 -3.27 21.94
CA ALA A 106 -7.65 -4.56 22.54
C ALA A 106 -6.40 -5.32 22.98
N MET A 107 -5.37 -5.38 22.13
CA MET A 107 -4.08 -6.01 22.45
C MET A 107 -3.37 -5.31 23.60
N ARG A 108 -3.30 -3.97 23.56
CA ARG A 108 -2.70 -3.14 24.61
C ARG A 108 -3.35 -3.40 25.96
N THR A 109 -4.67 -3.49 25.99
CA THR A 109 -5.45 -3.79 27.21
C THR A 109 -5.17 -5.19 27.71
N ALA A 110 -5.24 -6.20 26.84
CA ALA A 110 -4.99 -7.60 27.18
C ALA A 110 -3.57 -7.81 27.73
N LYS A 111 -2.57 -7.13 27.16
CA LYS A 111 -1.17 -7.19 27.58
C LYS A 111 -0.83 -6.22 28.73
N ARG A 112 -1.79 -5.42 29.18
CA ARG A 112 -1.63 -4.38 30.20
C ARG A 112 -0.44 -3.45 29.91
N TRP A 113 -0.29 -3.07 28.65
CA TRP A 113 0.81 -2.21 28.22
C TRP A 113 0.59 -0.76 28.66
N ALA A 114 1.44 -0.31 29.58
CA ALA A 114 1.54 1.07 30.00
C ALA A 114 2.39 1.88 29.00
N ILE A 115 1.87 2.06 27.77
CA ILE A 115 2.53 2.86 26.74
C ILE A 115 2.62 4.33 27.23
N PRO A 116 3.81 4.95 27.20
CA PRO A 116 4.00 6.32 27.64
C PRO A 116 3.12 7.32 26.87
N PRO A 117 2.49 8.30 27.53
CA PRO A 117 1.56 9.23 26.88
C PRO A 117 2.21 10.14 25.84
N ASN A 118 3.53 10.35 25.94
CA ASN A 118 4.32 11.17 25.00
C ASN A 118 5.07 10.33 23.94
N LEU A 119 4.71 9.05 23.79
CA LEU A 119 5.07 8.24 22.63
C LEU A 119 3.86 8.23 21.69
N ALA A 120 3.93 9.00 20.60
CA ALA A 120 2.79 9.17 19.71
C ALA A 120 2.49 7.87 18.95
N LEU A 121 1.25 7.40 19.02
CA LEU A 121 0.78 6.25 18.24
C LEU A 121 0.09 6.76 16.98
N ARG A 122 0.68 6.49 15.81
CA ARG A 122 0.16 6.88 14.51
C ARG A 122 -0.48 5.69 13.84
N PHE A 123 -1.77 5.82 13.56
CA PHE A 123 -2.55 4.81 12.85
C PHE A 123 -2.79 5.31 11.43
N SER A 124 -2.66 4.41 10.47
CA SER A 124 -2.96 4.72 9.08
C SER A 124 -4.42 4.41 8.79
N GLU A 125 -5.11 5.30 8.07
CA GLU A 125 -6.46 5.04 7.55
C GLU A 125 -6.51 3.79 6.65
N TRP A 126 -5.39 3.46 5.99
CA TRP A 126 -5.26 2.27 5.17
C TRP A 126 -5.30 0.96 5.97
N ALA A 127 -5.13 1.03 7.30
CA ALA A 127 -5.31 -0.11 8.19
C ALA A 127 -6.79 -0.33 8.56
N GLU A 128 -7.70 0.56 8.17
CA GLU A 128 -9.12 0.53 8.54
C GLU A 128 -10.02 0.50 7.28
N PRO A 129 -10.05 -0.63 6.55
CA PRO A 129 -10.93 -0.77 5.39
C PRO A 129 -12.41 -0.74 5.79
N ASP A 130 -13.21 0.06 5.08
CA ASP A 130 -14.64 0.25 5.34
C ASP A 130 -15.55 -0.66 4.48
N LEU A 131 -15.00 -1.35 3.49
CA LEU A 131 -15.68 -2.35 2.69
C LEU A 131 -15.28 -3.79 3.09
N PRO A 132 -16.21 -4.75 2.98
CA PRO A 132 -15.89 -6.15 3.20
C PRO A 132 -14.94 -6.67 2.12
N ALA A 133 -14.04 -7.57 2.52
CA ALA A 133 -13.15 -8.27 1.60
C ALA A 133 -13.93 -9.08 0.56
N VAL A 134 -14.95 -9.81 1.01
CA VAL A 134 -15.88 -10.57 0.15
C VAL A 134 -17.31 -10.13 0.42
N PRO A 135 -18.03 -9.56 -0.57
CA PRO A 135 -19.45 -9.23 -0.43
C PRO A 135 -20.30 -10.52 -0.35
N ASP A 136 -21.47 -10.42 0.26
CA ASP A 136 -22.33 -11.58 0.57
C ASP A 136 -22.66 -12.44 -0.67
N GLY A 137 -22.92 -11.82 -1.82
CA GLY A 137 -23.22 -12.51 -3.07
C GLY A 137 -22.05 -13.32 -3.66
N LEU A 138 -20.82 -13.13 -3.17
CA LEU A 138 -19.64 -13.89 -3.60
C LEU A 138 -19.18 -14.95 -2.59
N ARG A 139 -19.68 -14.90 -1.34
CA ARG A 139 -19.30 -15.88 -0.29
C ARG A 139 -19.51 -17.34 -0.70
N PRO A 140 -20.59 -17.73 -1.42
CA PRO A 140 -20.77 -19.12 -1.83
C PRO A 140 -19.71 -19.63 -2.82
N LEU A 141 -19.00 -18.73 -3.49
CA LEU A 141 -17.99 -19.06 -4.52
C LEU A 141 -16.56 -19.07 -3.96
N ILE A 142 -16.35 -18.57 -2.75
CA ILE A 142 -15.04 -18.36 -2.16
C ILE A 142 -15.02 -19.05 -0.79
N ARG A 143 -14.23 -20.12 -0.67
CA ARG A 143 -14.05 -20.85 0.59
C ARG A 143 -13.27 -20.01 1.59
N TYR A 144 -12.22 -19.36 1.13
CA TYR A 144 -11.41 -18.48 1.97
C TYR A 144 -10.80 -17.35 1.14
N PHE A 145 -10.90 -16.12 1.65
CA PHE A 145 -10.25 -14.95 1.06
C PHE A 145 -9.12 -14.50 2.00
N PRO A 146 -7.85 -14.85 1.71
CA PRO A 146 -6.74 -14.61 2.62
C PRO A 146 -6.23 -13.18 2.52
N ASN A 147 -6.65 -12.30 3.44
CA ASN A 147 -6.03 -10.99 3.62
C ASN A 147 -4.94 -11.02 4.70
N GLU A 148 -3.90 -10.22 4.50
CA GLU A 148 -3.03 -9.76 5.58
C GLU A 148 -3.85 -9.06 6.67
N ARG A 149 -3.43 -9.27 7.93
CA ARG A 149 -4.07 -8.64 9.10
C ARG A 149 -3.46 -7.28 9.44
N THR A 150 -2.26 -7.02 8.94
CA THR A 150 -1.51 -5.79 9.13
C THR A 150 -1.26 -5.14 7.79
N LEU A 151 -1.03 -3.82 7.80
CA LEU A 151 -0.42 -3.16 6.65
C LEU A 151 0.93 -3.78 6.32
N ALA A 152 1.22 -3.82 5.02
CA ALA A 152 2.54 -4.19 4.55
C ALA A 152 3.59 -3.21 5.10
N GLY A 153 4.69 -3.74 5.63
CA GLY A 153 5.88 -2.95 5.90
C GLY A 153 6.55 -2.46 4.61
N PRO A 154 7.66 -1.73 4.70
CA PRO A 154 8.44 -1.35 3.53
C PRO A 154 8.89 -2.60 2.77
N THR A 155 8.57 -2.65 1.48
CA THR A 155 8.96 -3.75 0.58
C THR A 155 9.96 -3.27 -0.45
N PRO A 156 10.86 -4.14 -0.95
CA PRO A 156 11.68 -3.81 -2.11
C PRO A 156 10.82 -3.36 -3.29
N ASP A 157 11.34 -2.42 -4.09
CA ASP A 157 10.70 -1.96 -5.32
C ASP A 157 10.94 -2.99 -6.44
N LEU A 158 10.21 -4.10 -6.35
CA LEU A 158 10.24 -5.20 -7.30
C LEU A 158 8.84 -5.41 -7.86
N ALA A 159 8.74 -5.51 -9.19
CA ALA A 159 7.50 -5.83 -9.88
C ALA A 159 7.58 -7.25 -10.44
N THR A 160 6.74 -8.14 -9.92
CA THR A 160 6.49 -9.48 -10.49
C THR A 160 5.13 -9.50 -11.19
N TYR A 161 4.91 -10.45 -12.09
CA TYR A 161 3.72 -10.48 -12.95
C TYR A 161 3.25 -11.90 -13.21
N ASP A 162 2.06 -12.24 -12.71
CA ASP A 162 1.41 -13.53 -12.94
C ASP A 162 -0.11 -13.33 -12.95
N ALA A 163 -0.87 -14.37 -13.23
CA ALA A 163 -2.31 -14.35 -13.03
C ALA A 163 -2.67 -14.88 -11.64
N ILE A 164 -3.78 -14.39 -11.08
CA ILE A 164 -4.40 -14.99 -9.90
C ILE A 164 -5.65 -15.71 -10.36
N VAL A 165 -5.73 -17.02 -10.15
CA VAL A 165 -6.85 -17.87 -10.56
C VAL A 165 -7.63 -18.37 -9.34
N LEU A 166 -8.95 -18.53 -9.51
CA LEU A 166 -9.82 -19.12 -8.49
C LEU A 166 -10.06 -20.59 -8.84
N ARG A 167 -9.55 -21.51 -8.00
CA ARG A 167 -9.76 -22.95 -8.12
C ARG A 167 -10.40 -23.48 -6.86
N ASP A 168 -11.56 -24.12 -7.01
CA ASP A 168 -12.32 -24.71 -5.91
C ASP A 168 -12.56 -23.73 -4.72
N GLY A 169 -12.81 -22.46 -5.04
CA GLY A 169 -13.04 -21.41 -4.04
C GLY A 169 -11.78 -20.87 -3.35
N CYS A 170 -10.59 -21.21 -3.83
CA CYS A 170 -9.30 -20.78 -3.30
C CYS A 170 -8.46 -20.07 -4.38
N PHE A 171 -7.71 -19.05 -3.99
CA PHE A 171 -6.94 -18.21 -4.91
C PHE A 171 -5.50 -18.70 -5.02
N PHE A 172 -5.06 -18.93 -6.24
CA PHE A 172 -3.71 -19.38 -6.55
C PHE A 172 -3.00 -18.40 -7.46
N ILE A 173 -1.69 -18.26 -7.29
CA ILE A 173 -0.83 -17.63 -8.29
C ILE A 173 -0.58 -18.68 -9.36
N ASP A 174 -0.96 -18.37 -10.60
CA ASP A 174 -0.77 -19.24 -11.76
C ASP A 174 0.65 -19.05 -12.28
N GLU A 175 1.59 -19.81 -11.72
CA GLU A 175 3.02 -19.74 -12.04
C GLU A 175 3.41 -20.86 -13.01
N GLU A 176 4.58 -20.75 -13.64
CA GLU A 176 5.16 -21.87 -14.37
C GLU A 176 5.54 -23.00 -13.39
N GLY A 177 4.85 -24.13 -13.47
CA GLY A 177 5.15 -25.31 -12.65
C GLY A 177 3.93 -26.17 -12.36
N ALA A 178 4.11 -27.17 -11.49
CA ALA A 178 3.04 -28.06 -11.05
C ALA A 178 2.51 -27.75 -9.64
N ASP A 179 3.14 -26.79 -8.93
CA ASP A 179 2.82 -26.46 -7.52
C ASP A 179 2.62 -24.95 -7.34
N ASP A 180 1.47 -24.49 -7.85
CA ASP A 180 1.03 -23.12 -7.68
C ASP A 180 0.78 -22.79 -6.20
N PRO A 181 1.31 -21.67 -5.70
CA PRO A 181 1.08 -21.26 -4.33
C PRO A 181 -0.31 -20.63 -4.17
N LEU A 182 -0.85 -20.73 -2.95
CA LEU A 182 -1.99 -19.93 -2.55
C LEU A 182 -1.56 -18.45 -2.45
N ALA A 183 -2.37 -17.57 -3.04
CA ALA A 183 -2.15 -16.13 -2.96
C ALA A 183 -2.70 -15.59 -1.64
N MET A 184 -1.97 -14.69 -0.99
CA MET A 184 -2.42 -13.91 0.16
C MET A 184 -2.37 -12.42 -0.19
N PHE A 185 -3.46 -11.71 0.07
CA PHE A 185 -3.69 -10.35 -0.42
C PHE A 185 -3.43 -9.29 0.65
N PRO A 186 -3.04 -8.06 0.28
CA PRO A 186 -2.93 -6.95 1.22
C PRO A 186 -4.23 -6.72 1.99
N LEU A 187 -4.12 -6.19 3.22
CA LEU A 187 -5.26 -5.89 4.11
C LEU A 187 -6.37 -5.08 3.40
N GLY A 188 -5.97 -4.06 2.65
CA GLY A 188 -6.87 -3.14 1.95
C GLY A 188 -7.47 -3.67 0.65
N VAL A 189 -7.24 -4.94 0.29
CA VAL A 189 -7.77 -5.54 -0.96
C VAL A 189 -8.99 -6.39 -0.67
N GLY A 190 -10.00 -6.26 -1.53
CA GLY A 190 -11.18 -7.12 -1.57
C GLY A 190 -11.52 -7.52 -2.99
N ILE A 191 -12.70 -8.11 -3.15
CA ILE A 191 -13.18 -8.64 -4.41
C ILE A 191 -14.63 -8.22 -4.67
N TYR A 192 -15.02 -8.12 -5.93
CA TYR A 192 -16.38 -7.80 -6.35
C TYR A 192 -16.69 -8.38 -7.73
N ARG A 193 -17.96 -8.27 -8.15
CA ARG A 193 -18.33 -8.47 -9.56
C ARG A 193 -18.35 -7.11 -10.26
N ASP A 194 -17.61 -7.00 -11.35
CA ASP A 194 -17.64 -5.80 -12.17
C ASP A 194 -18.92 -5.70 -13.01
N ARG A 195 -19.01 -4.65 -13.83
CA ARG A 195 -20.19 -4.36 -14.64
C ARG A 195 -20.47 -5.41 -15.73
N GLU A 196 -19.45 -6.16 -16.13
CA GLU A 196 -19.57 -7.26 -17.10
C GLU A 196 -19.83 -8.60 -16.40
N GLY A 197 -19.93 -8.60 -15.06
CA GLY A 197 -20.20 -9.80 -14.27
C GLY A 197 -18.95 -10.62 -13.94
N HIS A 198 -17.74 -10.16 -14.31
CA HIS A 198 -16.49 -10.82 -13.99
C HIS A 198 -16.08 -10.56 -12.54
N MET A 199 -15.36 -11.52 -11.96
CA MET A 199 -14.77 -11.35 -10.63
C MET A 199 -13.51 -10.49 -10.74
N ALA A 200 -13.44 -9.40 -10.00
CA ALA A 200 -12.34 -8.45 -10.03
C ALA A 200 -11.92 -8.02 -8.62
N PHE A 201 -10.65 -7.65 -8.47
CA PHE A 201 -10.13 -7.09 -7.24
C PHE A 201 -10.53 -5.63 -7.09
N ARG A 202 -10.61 -5.15 -5.85
CA ARG A 202 -10.88 -3.74 -5.54
C ARG A 202 -10.15 -3.31 -4.28
N SER A 203 -9.99 -1.99 -4.14
CA SER A 203 -9.75 -1.38 -2.83
C SER A 203 -10.93 -1.67 -1.89
N ARG A 204 -10.63 -1.91 -0.62
CA ARG A 204 -11.61 -1.94 0.47
C ARG A 204 -11.82 -0.59 1.15
N HIS A 205 -11.16 0.45 0.65
CA HIS A 205 -11.39 1.84 1.04
C HIS A 205 -12.33 2.48 0.02
N SER A 206 -13.56 2.78 0.39
CA SER A 206 -14.62 3.23 -0.54
C SER A 206 -14.29 4.53 -1.27
N ALA A 207 -13.51 5.43 -0.64
CA ALA A 207 -13.02 6.65 -1.25
C ALA A 207 -11.95 6.40 -2.35
N ASN A 208 -11.34 5.21 -2.38
CA ASN A 208 -10.39 4.82 -3.39
C ASN A 208 -11.08 3.98 -4.47
N ALA A 209 -11.52 4.65 -5.53
CA ALA A 209 -12.20 4.05 -6.68
C ALA A 209 -11.26 3.35 -7.67
N ARG A 210 -9.99 3.09 -7.31
CA ARG A 210 -9.04 2.41 -8.20
C ARG A 210 -9.56 1.02 -8.57
N GLN A 211 -9.69 0.79 -9.87
CA GLN A 211 -9.96 -0.53 -10.43
C GLN A 211 -8.66 -1.34 -10.43
N LEU A 212 -8.72 -2.55 -9.90
CA LEU A 212 -7.63 -3.52 -9.91
C LEU A 212 -7.93 -4.60 -10.96
N ALA A 213 -7.01 -5.53 -11.13
CA ALA A 213 -7.12 -6.59 -12.13
C ALA A 213 -8.34 -7.51 -11.94
N ARG A 214 -8.74 -8.18 -13.02
CA ARG A 214 -9.72 -9.27 -12.99
C ARG A 214 -9.05 -10.57 -12.54
N VAL A 215 -9.81 -11.45 -11.92
CA VAL A 215 -9.34 -12.83 -11.64
C VAL A 215 -9.09 -13.53 -12.97
N GLY A 216 -7.91 -14.14 -13.11
CA GLY A 216 -7.46 -14.87 -14.29
C GLY A 216 -6.78 -14.03 -15.38
N THR A 217 -6.76 -12.69 -15.25
CA THR A 217 -5.94 -11.83 -16.11
C THR A 217 -4.54 -11.67 -15.54
N ARG A 218 -3.57 -11.33 -16.38
CA ARG A 218 -2.21 -11.04 -15.92
C ARG A 218 -2.20 -9.72 -15.12
N MET A 219 -1.54 -9.72 -13.98
CA MET A 219 -1.47 -8.58 -13.08
C MET A 219 -0.07 -8.40 -12.48
N GLN A 220 0.28 -7.16 -12.15
CA GLN A 220 1.47 -6.86 -11.38
C GLN A 220 1.22 -7.24 -9.93
N LEU A 221 1.98 -8.21 -9.41
CA LEU A 221 1.88 -8.70 -8.04
C LEU A 221 2.80 -7.95 -7.06
N GLY A 222 3.66 -7.07 -7.59
CA GLY A 222 4.65 -6.32 -6.80
C GLY A 222 5.69 -7.26 -6.19
N TYR A 223 6.17 -6.92 -5.00
CA TYR A 223 7.04 -7.81 -4.24
C TYR A 223 6.25 -9.01 -3.74
N ARG A 224 6.83 -10.21 -3.91
CA ARG A 224 6.24 -11.48 -3.48
C ARG A 224 7.10 -12.06 -2.37
N ALA A 225 6.47 -12.58 -1.33
CA ALA A 225 7.16 -13.24 -0.24
C ALA A 225 6.39 -14.47 0.24
N GLU A 226 7.12 -15.55 0.52
CA GLU A 226 6.52 -16.72 1.16
C GLU A 226 6.11 -16.39 2.60
N VAL A 227 4.93 -16.85 2.99
CA VAL A 227 4.40 -16.69 4.34
C VAL A 227 4.83 -17.91 5.16
N ALA A 228 5.81 -17.70 6.04
CA ALA A 228 6.38 -18.76 6.86
C ALA A 228 5.32 -19.46 7.76
N GLU A 229 4.34 -18.69 8.26
CA GLU A 229 3.26 -19.19 9.11
C GLU A 229 1.90 -18.80 8.50
N PRO A 230 1.38 -19.58 7.53
CA PRO A 230 0.10 -19.28 6.92
C PRO A 230 -1.06 -19.37 7.93
N PRO A 231 -2.14 -18.59 7.74
CA PRO A 231 -3.33 -18.69 8.59
C PRO A 231 -3.88 -20.13 8.62
N PRO A 232 -4.11 -20.74 9.80
CA PRO A 232 -4.62 -22.11 9.87
C PRO A 232 -5.95 -22.32 9.13
N ALA A 233 -6.84 -21.31 9.19
CA ALA A 233 -8.12 -21.35 8.48
C ALA A 233 -7.99 -21.34 6.95
N LEU A 234 -6.92 -20.75 6.40
CA LEU A 234 -6.62 -20.86 4.96
C LEU A 234 -6.27 -22.30 4.61
N ILE A 235 -5.39 -22.92 5.40
CA ILE A 235 -4.93 -24.29 5.18
C ILE A 235 -6.08 -25.30 5.34
N GLU A 236 -6.95 -25.09 6.31
CA GLU A 236 -8.16 -25.88 6.52
C GLU A 236 -9.12 -25.80 5.33
N ALA A 237 -9.31 -24.60 4.77
CA ALA A 237 -10.25 -24.38 3.67
C ALA A 237 -9.69 -24.77 2.29
N CYS A 238 -8.39 -24.59 2.07
CA CYS A 238 -7.75 -24.64 0.75
C CYS A 238 -6.65 -25.70 0.62
N GLY A 239 -6.38 -26.46 1.68
CA GLY A 239 -5.33 -27.48 1.69
C GLY A 239 -3.94 -26.91 1.97
N ARG A 240 -2.97 -27.83 2.04
CA ARG A 240 -1.56 -27.50 2.34
C ARG A 240 -0.84 -27.18 1.03
N HIS A 241 -0.63 -25.89 0.79
CA HIS A 241 0.20 -25.36 -0.29
C HIS A 241 1.18 -24.34 0.27
N ARG A 242 2.23 -24.04 -0.50
CA ARG A 242 3.02 -22.82 -0.27
C ARG A 242 2.08 -21.61 -0.33
N VAL A 243 2.25 -20.67 0.60
CA VAL A 243 1.43 -19.44 0.63
C VAL A 243 2.33 -18.26 0.35
N VAL A 244 1.95 -17.43 -0.61
CA VAL A 244 2.72 -16.27 -1.05
C VAL A 244 1.88 -15.02 -0.90
N THR A 245 2.40 -14.05 -0.15
CA THR A 245 1.81 -12.72 -0.13
C THR A 245 2.22 -11.92 -1.37
N VAL A 246 1.27 -11.16 -1.91
CA VAL A 246 1.46 -10.22 -3.01
C VAL A 246 1.22 -8.80 -2.51
N LYS A 247 1.81 -7.79 -3.16
CA LYS A 247 1.75 -6.39 -2.71
C LYS A 247 1.03 -5.46 -3.67
N SER A 248 0.79 -5.90 -4.89
CA SER A 248 -0.06 -5.22 -5.86
C SER A 248 -0.99 -6.22 -6.55
N LEU A 249 -2.06 -5.71 -7.15
CA LEU A 249 -2.99 -6.44 -8.01
C LEU A 249 -3.39 -5.55 -9.19
N ASP A 250 -2.45 -4.71 -9.62
CA ASP A 250 -2.67 -3.79 -10.72
C ASP A 250 -2.72 -4.55 -12.03
N GLN A 251 -3.59 -4.15 -12.94
CA GLN A 251 -3.64 -4.76 -14.26
C GLN A 251 -2.26 -4.63 -14.93
N ALA A 252 -1.71 -5.75 -15.41
CA ALA A 252 -0.39 -5.76 -16.04
C ALA A 252 -0.40 -5.12 -17.43
N ALA A 253 -1.56 -5.12 -18.10
CA ALA A 253 -1.74 -4.47 -19.40
C ALA A 253 -1.28 -3.00 -19.34
N GLY A 254 -0.23 -2.69 -20.12
CA GLY A 254 0.36 -1.35 -20.18
C GLY A 254 1.53 -1.08 -19.22
N TYR A 255 1.93 -2.03 -18.38
CA TYR A 255 3.10 -1.86 -17.53
C TYR A 255 4.39 -2.14 -18.33
N GLY A 256 5.39 -1.24 -18.24
CA GLY A 256 6.73 -1.45 -18.85
C GLY A 256 7.01 -0.72 -20.16
N GLY A 257 6.95 0.62 -20.20
CA GLY A 257 7.46 1.43 -21.32
C GLY A 257 6.60 1.43 -22.60
N VAL A 258 5.64 0.51 -22.73
CA VAL A 258 4.71 0.38 -23.87
C VAL A 258 3.97 1.69 -24.14
N TRP A 259 3.64 2.47 -23.10
CA TRP A 259 2.96 3.77 -23.26
C TRP A 259 3.80 4.84 -23.96
N PHE A 260 5.13 4.79 -23.81
CA PHE A 260 6.00 5.69 -24.56
C PHE A 260 5.96 5.36 -26.05
N ALA A 261 5.99 4.07 -26.40
CA ALA A 261 5.91 3.59 -27.79
C ALA A 261 4.55 3.92 -28.43
N VAL A 262 3.46 3.78 -27.68
CA VAL A 262 2.10 4.18 -28.12
C VAL A 262 2.06 5.66 -28.51
N LYS A 263 2.67 6.54 -27.69
CA LYS A 263 2.74 7.98 -28.01
C LYS A 263 3.58 8.27 -29.25
N GLN A 264 4.71 7.59 -29.41
CA GLN A 264 5.56 7.75 -30.60
C GLN A 264 4.86 7.28 -31.88
N ASN A 265 4.14 6.15 -31.84
CA ASN A 265 3.38 5.66 -32.99
C ASN A 265 2.17 6.53 -33.30
N ALA A 266 1.50 7.10 -32.30
CA ALA A 266 0.41 8.04 -32.52
C ALA A 266 0.83 9.18 -33.44
N ALA A 267 1.99 9.78 -33.16
CA ALA A 267 2.57 10.84 -33.99
C ALA A 267 2.92 10.37 -35.40
N ARG A 268 3.42 9.13 -35.56
CA ARG A 268 3.75 8.54 -36.86
C ARG A 268 2.51 8.26 -37.71
N GLU A 269 1.43 7.80 -37.09
CA GLU A 269 0.20 7.36 -37.76
C GLU A 269 -0.84 8.50 -37.91
N GLY A 270 -0.49 9.72 -37.47
CA GLY A 270 -1.40 10.87 -37.50
C GLY A 270 -2.59 10.74 -36.55
N LEU A 271 -2.51 9.86 -35.54
CA LEU A 271 -3.54 9.64 -34.53
C LEU A 271 -3.40 10.66 -33.40
N SER A 272 -4.52 11.02 -32.79
CA SER A 272 -4.47 11.72 -31.51
C SER A 272 -3.94 10.79 -30.40
N GLU A 273 -3.32 11.36 -29.37
CA GLU A 273 -2.83 10.58 -28.22
C GLU A 273 -3.95 9.77 -27.56
N GLY A 274 -5.14 10.36 -27.40
CA GLY A 274 -6.31 9.67 -26.84
C GLY A 274 -6.76 8.49 -27.69
N GLU A 275 -6.76 8.63 -29.02
CA GLU A 275 -7.13 7.54 -29.94
C GLU A 275 -6.09 6.42 -29.94
N ALA A 276 -4.80 6.75 -29.94
CA ALA A 276 -3.74 5.76 -29.86
C ALA A 276 -3.78 4.99 -28.53
N LEU A 277 -4.03 5.68 -27.42
CA LEU A 277 -4.24 5.05 -26.12
C LEU A 277 -5.47 4.14 -26.11
N HIS A 278 -6.58 4.56 -26.72
CA HIS A 278 -7.79 3.74 -26.81
C HIS A 278 -7.53 2.45 -27.61
N ARG A 279 -6.93 2.56 -28.79
CA ARG A 279 -6.59 1.39 -29.63
C ARG A 279 -5.63 0.43 -28.94
N ALA A 280 -4.61 0.97 -28.27
CA ALA A 280 -3.67 0.16 -27.50
C ALA A 280 -4.36 -0.56 -26.33
N ASN A 281 -5.24 0.14 -25.59
CA ASN A 281 -6.04 -0.46 -24.54
C ASN A 281 -6.96 -1.57 -25.07
N ASP A 282 -7.69 -1.34 -26.17
CA ASP A 282 -8.59 -2.34 -26.75
C ASP A 282 -7.84 -3.61 -27.16
N CYS A 283 -6.69 -3.45 -27.81
CA CYS A 283 -5.84 -4.58 -28.16
C CYS A 283 -5.40 -5.34 -26.91
N LEU A 284 -4.88 -4.64 -25.90
CA LEU A 284 -4.39 -5.28 -24.67
C LEU A 284 -5.51 -6.00 -23.92
N LEU A 285 -6.71 -5.42 -23.90
CA LEU A 285 -7.89 -6.05 -23.30
C LEU A 285 -8.28 -7.34 -24.04
N GLU A 286 -8.24 -7.33 -25.37
CA GLU A 286 -8.52 -8.52 -26.18
C GLU A 286 -7.45 -9.59 -26.00
N GLN A 287 -6.17 -9.21 -26.00
CA GLN A 287 -5.04 -10.10 -25.71
C GLN A 287 -5.22 -10.77 -24.33
N GLU A 288 -5.51 -10.00 -23.29
CA GLU A 288 -5.74 -10.53 -21.95
C GLU A 288 -7.00 -11.40 -21.87
N ARG A 289 -8.05 -11.08 -22.64
CA ARG A 289 -9.25 -11.92 -22.76
C ARG A 289 -8.91 -13.29 -23.32
N VAL A 290 -8.17 -13.36 -24.43
CA VAL A 290 -7.75 -14.62 -25.06
C VAL A 290 -6.85 -15.42 -24.11
N LEU A 291 -5.88 -14.77 -23.49
CA LEU A 291 -4.99 -15.42 -22.52
C LEU A 291 -5.75 -15.97 -21.31
N ALA A 292 -6.70 -15.20 -20.75
CA ALA A 292 -7.52 -15.64 -19.63
C ALA A 292 -8.42 -16.82 -20.04
N ASP A 293 -9.00 -16.81 -21.24
CA ASP A 293 -9.83 -17.92 -21.74
C ASP A 293 -8.99 -19.20 -21.94
N LYS A 294 -7.78 -19.07 -22.49
CA LYS A 294 -6.82 -20.17 -22.62
C LYS A 294 -6.48 -20.78 -21.27
N ARG A 295 -6.16 -19.95 -20.26
CA ARG A 295 -5.85 -20.41 -18.88
C ARG A 295 -7.06 -21.04 -18.18
N LEU A 296 -8.20 -20.36 -18.20
CA LEU A 296 -9.35 -20.72 -17.35
C LEU A 296 -10.29 -21.74 -18.01
N ARG A 297 -10.34 -21.79 -19.34
CA ARG A 297 -11.32 -22.58 -20.11
C ARG A 297 -10.69 -23.49 -21.15
N GLY A 298 -9.36 -23.49 -21.28
CA GLY A 298 -8.66 -24.30 -22.28
C GLY A 298 -8.90 -23.84 -23.72
N GLY A 299 -9.20 -22.55 -23.93
CA GLY A 299 -9.36 -21.98 -25.27
C GLY A 299 -8.11 -22.16 -26.14
N GLU A 300 -8.30 -22.48 -27.42
CA GLU A 300 -7.19 -22.72 -28.37
C GLU A 300 -6.79 -21.46 -29.17
N ALA A 301 -7.49 -20.34 -28.96
CA ALA A 301 -7.18 -19.10 -29.65
C ALA A 301 -5.78 -18.59 -29.25
N GLU A 302 -4.98 -18.20 -30.24
CA GLU A 302 -3.67 -17.58 -30.01
C GLU A 302 -3.82 -16.07 -29.84
N PRO A 303 -3.21 -15.47 -28.80
CA PRO A 303 -3.31 -14.04 -28.55
C PRO A 303 -2.55 -13.25 -29.62
N GLN A 304 -3.15 -12.16 -30.08
CA GLN A 304 -2.40 -11.13 -30.79
C GLN A 304 -1.54 -10.38 -29.78
N TRP A 305 -0.21 -10.42 -29.95
CA TRP A 305 0.70 -9.68 -29.09
C TRP A 305 0.71 -8.19 -29.46
N CYS A 306 0.00 -7.40 -28.67
CA CYS A 306 -0.20 -5.97 -28.92
C CYS A 306 1.11 -5.19 -28.91
N GLU A 307 2.10 -5.64 -28.13
CA GLU A 307 3.46 -5.11 -28.13
C GLU A 307 4.11 -5.23 -29.50
N MET A 308 3.86 -6.30 -30.26
CA MET A 308 4.42 -6.43 -31.61
C MET A 308 3.72 -5.50 -32.60
N VAL A 309 2.44 -5.18 -32.38
CA VAL A 309 1.65 -4.25 -33.21
C VAL A 309 2.02 -2.80 -32.89
N THR A 310 2.28 -2.50 -31.62
CA THR A 310 2.69 -1.18 -31.12
C THR A 310 4.21 -0.97 -31.10
N ASN A 311 5.03 -1.97 -31.42
CA ASN A 311 6.49 -1.81 -31.56
C ASN A 311 7.01 -2.09 -32.97
N ILE A 312 6.18 -2.18 -34.03
CA ILE A 312 6.71 -2.46 -35.39
C ILE A 312 7.74 -1.37 -35.77
N PRO A 313 9.04 -1.73 -35.86
CA PRO A 313 10.06 -0.81 -36.36
C PRO A 313 9.81 -0.56 -37.85
N PRO A 314 10.24 0.58 -38.41
CA PRO A 314 10.02 0.86 -39.83
C PRO A 314 10.59 -0.27 -40.69
N ALA A 315 9.86 -0.65 -41.75
CA ALA A 315 10.45 -1.43 -42.82
C ALA A 315 11.70 -0.67 -43.30
N PRO A 316 12.83 -1.37 -43.55
CA PRO A 316 14.01 -0.72 -44.09
C PRO A 316 13.62 0.02 -45.39
N PRO A 317 14.23 1.17 -45.68
CA PRO A 317 13.93 1.90 -46.90
C PRO A 317 14.12 0.96 -48.09
N VAL A 318 13.08 0.80 -48.90
CA VAL A 318 13.21 0.17 -50.21
C VAL A 318 14.10 1.11 -51.01
N GLU A 319 15.31 0.66 -51.36
CA GLU A 319 16.16 1.43 -52.26
C GLU A 319 15.37 1.70 -53.54
N PRO A 320 15.38 2.94 -54.06
CA PRO A 320 14.69 3.24 -55.30
C PRO A 320 15.26 2.33 -56.40
N ASP A 321 14.35 1.63 -57.07
CA ASP A 321 14.64 0.80 -58.23
C ASP A 321 15.38 1.68 -59.24
N VAL A 322 16.68 1.44 -59.42
CA VAL A 322 17.49 2.16 -60.39
C VAL A 322 17.25 1.49 -61.74
N GLY A 323 16.15 1.89 -62.38
CA GLY A 323 15.81 1.61 -63.78
C GLY A 323 15.80 2.89 -64.59
#